data_AF-A0AA88USS8-F1
#
_entry.id   AF-A0AA88USS8-F1
#
_cell.length_a   1.000
_cell.length_b   1.000
_cell.length_c   1.000
_cell.angle_alpha   90.00
_cell.angle_beta   90.00
_cell.angle_gamma   90.00
#
_symmetry.space_group_name_H-M   'P 1'
#
loop_
_entity.id
_entity.type
_entity.pdbx_description
1 polymer ?
#
loop_
_entity_poly.entity_id
_entity_poly.type
_entity_poly.pdbx_seq_one_letter_code
_entity_poly.pdbx_strand_id
1 'polypeptide(L)'
;HFIFQPKSSKIFFQKYLTNDYYWHHGAPTFVYTGDEGNIEWFVGNIGFMLDIAPKFQALLVFIEHRFYGESMSFGNDSHKSAKTLGCLNSQQALADFAVLIRSLKQNLSSEASLVVVFGESYGG
;
A
#
# COMPACT_ATOMS: atom_id res chain seq x y z
N HIS A 1 1.49 11.92 8.28
CA HIS A 1 0.98 12.86 7.27
C HIS A 1 0.40 14.16 7.81
N PHE A 2 -0.55 14.15 8.76
CA PHE A 2 -1.35 15.36 9.08
C PHE A 2 -0.97 16.14 10.34
N ILE A 3 0.18 15.85 10.97
CA ILE A 3 0.68 16.57 12.14
C ILE A 3 2.12 17.00 11.85
N PHE A 4 2.40 18.29 11.94
CA PHE A 4 3.68 18.91 11.55
C PHE A 4 4.44 19.50 12.76
N GLN A 5 4.46 18.79 13.88
CA GLN A 5 5.26 19.16 15.04
C GLN A 5 6.69 18.60 14.92
N PRO A 6 7.72 19.22 15.51
CA PRO A 6 9.11 18.72 15.40
C PRO A 6 9.32 17.26 15.85
N LYS A 7 8.46 16.74 16.74
CA LYS A 7 8.50 15.35 17.22
C LYS A 7 7.64 14.36 16.41
N SER A 8 6.93 14.82 15.37
CA SER A 8 6.02 14.00 14.56
C SER A 8 6.61 13.56 13.21
N SER A 9 7.91 13.77 12.96
CA SER A 9 8.63 13.36 11.74
C SER A 9 9.09 11.89 11.73
N LYS A 10 8.45 11.01 12.51
CA LYS A 10 8.83 9.59 12.54
C LYS A 10 8.47 8.91 11.21
N ILE A 11 9.44 8.21 10.65
CA ILE A 11 9.28 7.30 9.52
C ILE A 11 9.11 5.87 10.03
N PHE A 12 8.39 5.05 9.28
CA PHE A 12 8.30 3.61 9.50
C PHE A 12 8.41 2.88 8.17
N PHE A 13 8.74 1.59 8.23
CA PHE A 13 8.79 0.74 7.04
C PHE A 13 7.39 0.18 6.79
N GLN A 14 6.85 0.47 5.62
CA GLN A 14 5.59 -0.10 5.14
C GLN A 14 5.90 -1.19 4.13
N LYS A 15 5.35 -2.37 4.38
CA LYS A 15 5.49 -3.52 3.50
C LYS A 15 4.59 -3.35 2.29
N TYR A 16 5.12 -3.72 1.13
CA TYR A 16 4.34 -3.89 -0.09
C TYR A 16 4.95 -5.02 -0.91
N LEU A 17 4.12 -5.67 -1.71
CA LEU A 17 4.51 -6.74 -2.62
C LEU A 17 4.31 -6.25 -4.05
N THR A 18 5.20 -6.66 -4.96
CA THR A 18 5.13 -6.30 -6.37
C THR A 18 5.25 -7.54 -7.24
N ASN A 19 4.50 -7.56 -8.34
CA ASN A 19 4.67 -8.55 -9.40
C ASN A 19 4.68 -7.84 -10.76
N ASP A 20 5.83 -7.87 -11.42
CA ASP A 20 6.13 -7.24 -12.69
C ASP A 20 6.22 -8.24 -13.85
N TYR A 21 5.84 -9.51 -13.63
CA TYR A 21 6.04 -10.60 -14.59
C TYR A 21 5.44 -10.32 -15.99
N TYR A 22 4.27 -9.67 -16.04
CA TYR A 22 3.59 -9.29 -17.29
C TYR A 22 3.76 -7.81 -17.62
N TRP A 23 4.48 -7.06 -16.80
CA TRP A 23 4.52 -5.60 -16.89
C TRP A 23 5.57 -5.13 -17.90
N HIS A 24 5.21 -4.05 -18.61
CA HIS A 24 6.11 -3.31 -19.48
C HIS A 24 6.06 -1.82 -19.13
N HIS A 25 7.17 -1.13 -19.39
CA HIS A 25 7.30 0.29 -19.07
C HIS A 25 6.15 1.12 -19.66
N GLY A 26 5.43 1.84 -18.81
CA GLY A 26 4.29 2.69 -19.20
C GLY A 26 2.92 2.00 -19.14
N ALA A 27 2.87 0.68 -18.92
CA ALA A 27 1.62 -0.05 -18.71
C ALA A 27 1.00 0.28 -17.33
N PRO A 28 -0.32 0.09 -17.14
CA PRO A 28 -1.00 0.49 -15.91
C PRO A 28 -0.48 -0.25 -14.67
N THR A 29 -0.63 0.39 -13.51
CA THR A 29 -0.39 -0.22 -12.21
C THR A 29 -1.72 -0.54 -11.55
N PHE A 30 -1.93 -1.80 -11.19
CA PHE A 30 -3.04 -2.24 -10.36
C PHE A 30 -2.57 -2.31 -8.91
N VAL A 31 -3.21 -1.52 -8.06
CA VAL A 31 -2.84 -1.35 -6.66
C VAL A 31 -3.94 -1.92 -5.79
N TYR A 32 -3.61 -2.91 -4.97
CA TYR A 32 -4.47 -3.37 -3.89
C TYR A 32 -4.20 -2.55 -2.63
N THR A 33 -5.22 -1.87 -2.12
CA THR A 33 -5.17 -1.19 -0.83
C THR A 33 -5.45 -2.19 0.28
N GLY A 34 -4.39 -2.63 0.96
CA GLY A 34 -4.46 -3.62 2.03
C GLY A 34 -5.50 -3.28 3.08
N ASP A 35 -6.15 -4.33 3.57
CA ASP A 35 -7.20 -4.28 4.57
C ASP A 35 -6.60 -4.53 5.98
N GLU A 36 -7.41 -4.90 6.96
CA GLU A 36 -7.10 -5.16 8.36
C GLU A 36 -6.36 -6.49 8.61
N GLY A 37 -5.34 -6.79 7.81
CA GLY A 37 -4.64 -8.07 7.89
C GLY A 37 -3.25 -8.06 7.26
N ASN A 38 -2.62 -9.25 7.31
CA ASN A 38 -1.34 -9.49 6.66
C ASN A 38 -1.52 -9.49 5.12
N ILE A 39 -0.62 -8.80 4.42
CA ILE A 39 -0.78 -8.59 2.97
C ILE A 39 -0.65 -9.86 2.13
N GLU A 40 0.17 -10.83 2.54
CA GLU A 40 0.28 -12.11 1.83
C GLU A 40 -1.03 -12.90 1.83
N TRP A 41 -1.82 -12.80 2.90
CA TRP A 41 -3.11 -13.45 2.96
C TRP A 41 -4.04 -12.92 1.87
N PHE A 42 -4.09 -11.60 1.65
CA PHE A 42 -4.90 -11.01 0.59
C PHE A 42 -4.39 -11.39 -0.80
N VAL A 43 -3.07 -11.42 -1.02
CA VAL A 43 -2.50 -11.90 -2.29
C VAL A 43 -2.94 -13.34 -2.60
N GLY A 44 -2.97 -14.21 -1.59
CA GLY A 44 -3.37 -15.61 -1.75
C GLY A 44 -4.86 -15.83 -2.05
N ASN A 45 -5.72 -14.86 -1.69
CA ASN A 45 -7.18 -14.99 -1.83
C ASN A 45 -7.76 -14.13 -2.96
N ILE A 46 -7.08 -13.07 -3.39
CA ILE A 46 -7.57 -12.11 -4.39
C ILE A 46 -6.91 -12.41 -5.74
N GLY A 47 -7.35 -13.51 -6.35
CA GLY A 47 -6.85 -13.98 -7.64
C GLY A 47 -7.20 -13.06 -8.82
N PHE A 48 -8.27 -12.26 -8.70
CA PHE A 48 -8.79 -11.48 -9.83
C PHE A 48 -7.75 -10.53 -10.45
N MET A 49 -6.96 -9.82 -9.63
CA MET A 49 -5.91 -8.93 -10.14
C MET A 49 -4.84 -9.70 -10.92
N LEU A 50 -4.48 -10.92 -10.46
CA LEU A 50 -3.55 -11.80 -11.16
C LEU A 50 -4.14 -12.29 -12.49
N ASP A 51 -5.42 -12.63 -12.52
CA ASP A 51 -6.12 -13.12 -13.72
C ASP A 51 -6.17 -12.06 -14.83
N ILE A 52 -6.35 -10.79 -14.47
CA ILE A 52 -6.44 -9.70 -15.45
C ILE A 52 -5.09 -9.06 -15.78
N ALA A 53 -4.04 -9.29 -14.98
CA ALA A 53 -2.72 -8.70 -15.20
C ALA A 53 -2.16 -8.94 -16.61
N PRO A 54 -2.23 -10.16 -17.21
CA PRO A 54 -1.72 -10.41 -18.56
C PRO A 54 -2.46 -9.60 -19.63
N LYS A 55 -3.77 -9.41 -19.47
CA LYS A 55 -4.60 -8.69 -20.43
C LYS A 55 -4.23 -7.21 -20.50
N PHE A 56 -3.88 -6.61 -19.36
CA PHE A 56 -3.55 -5.19 -19.26
C PHE A 56 -2.05 -4.92 -19.20
N GLN A 57 -1.22 -5.96 -19.21
CA GLN A 57 0.22 -5.88 -18.98
C GLN A 57 0.54 -5.11 -17.70
N ALA A 58 -0.28 -5.30 -16.67
CA ALA A 58 -0.28 -4.44 -15.50
C ALA A 58 0.81 -4.81 -14.50
N LEU A 59 1.44 -3.80 -13.90
CA LEU A 59 2.22 -3.97 -12.68
C LEU A 59 1.25 -4.22 -11.53
N LEU A 60 1.44 -5.30 -10.77
CA LEU A 60 0.65 -5.53 -9.57
C LEU A 60 1.40 -5.03 -8.35
N VAL A 61 0.71 -4.30 -7.49
CA VAL A 61 1.23 -3.79 -6.23
C VAL A 61 0.22 -4.06 -5.14
N PHE A 62 0.63 -4.73 -4.07
CA PHE A 62 -0.21 -4.97 -2.89
C PHE A 62 0.42 -4.23 -1.73
N ILE A 63 -0.25 -3.21 -1.20
CA ILE A 63 0.30 -2.37 -0.14
C ILE A 63 -0.31 -2.79 1.19
N GLU A 64 0.52 -3.15 2.17
CA GLU A 64 0.03 -3.50 3.50
C GLU A 64 -0.45 -2.27 4.26
N HIS A 65 -1.58 -2.40 4.93
CA HIS A 65 -2.13 -1.32 5.74
C HIS A 65 -1.26 -1.08 6.98
N ARG A 66 -1.07 0.20 7.35
CA ARG A 66 -0.40 0.56 8.60
C ARG A 66 -1.02 -0.17 9.80
N PHE A 67 -0.21 -0.56 10.77
CA PHE A 67 -0.57 -1.32 11.99
C PHE A 67 -0.97 -2.79 11.77
N TYR A 68 -0.97 -3.28 10.54
CA TYR A 68 -1.22 -4.69 10.24
C TYR A 68 0.04 -5.37 9.70
N GLY A 69 0.09 -6.70 9.83
CA GLY A 69 1.21 -7.53 9.40
C GLY A 69 2.56 -7.04 9.94
N GLU A 70 3.47 -6.67 9.04
CA GLU A 70 4.81 -6.17 9.38
C GLU A 70 4.88 -4.64 9.36
N SER A 71 3.82 -3.97 8.90
CA SER A 71 3.73 -2.51 8.71
C SER A 71 3.42 -1.77 10.01
N MET A 72 4.24 -2.00 11.04
CA MET A 72 4.05 -1.48 12.39
C MET A 72 4.66 -0.09 12.57
N SER A 73 3.83 0.97 12.53
CA SER A 73 4.28 2.37 12.58
C SER A 73 5.12 2.76 13.81
N PHE A 74 4.99 2.01 14.91
CA PHE A 74 5.79 2.19 16.12
C PHE A 74 6.41 0.86 16.60
N GLY A 75 6.62 -0.10 15.70
CA GLY A 75 7.09 -1.45 16.04
C GLY A 75 6.20 -2.11 17.10
N ASN A 76 6.81 -2.69 18.13
CA ASN A 76 6.11 -3.33 19.24
C ASN A 76 5.22 -2.36 20.07
N ASP A 77 5.41 -1.05 19.93
CA ASP A 77 4.64 -0.04 20.66
C ASP A 77 3.38 0.42 19.93
N SER A 78 3.14 -0.07 18.70
CA SER A 78 2.03 0.38 17.84
C SER A 78 0.68 0.31 18.55
N HIS A 79 0.40 -0.78 19.27
CA HIS A 79 -0.86 -0.99 19.98
C HIS A 79 -0.83 -0.63 21.47
N LYS A 80 0.26 -0.03 21.98
CA LYS A 80 0.43 0.17 23.44
C LYS A 80 -0.32 1.36 24.03
N SER A 81 -0.76 2.33 23.22
CA SER A 81 -1.38 3.54 23.75
C SER A 81 -2.41 4.16 22.81
N ALA A 82 -3.36 4.92 23.37
CA ALA A 82 -4.30 5.72 22.57
C ALA A 82 -3.58 6.73 21.66
N LYS A 83 -2.39 7.20 22.05
CA LYS A 83 -1.58 8.13 21.25
C LYS A 83 -1.02 7.48 20.00
N THR A 84 -0.50 6.25 20.10
CA THR A 84 0.02 5.49 18.95
C THR A 84 -1.14 5.03 18.07
N LEU A 85 -2.22 4.52 18.67
CA LEU A 85 -3.46 4.15 17.98
C LEU A 85 -4.13 5.33 17.28
N GLY A 86 -3.96 6.56 17.74
CA GLY A 86 -4.46 7.75 17.04
C GLY A 86 -3.91 7.93 15.63
N CYS A 87 -2.82 7.24 15.27
CA CYS A 87 -2.28 7.20 13.92
C CYS A 87 -2.84 6.06 13.05
N LEU A 88 -3.64 5.15 13.63
CA LEU A 88 -4.38 4.11 12.92
C LEU A 88 -5.74 4.66 12.49
N ASN A 89 -5.78 5.25 11.29
CA ASN A 89 -7.01 5.71 10.66
C ASN A 89 -6.85 5.70 9.14
N SER A 90 -8.00 5.66 8.45
CA SER A 90 -8.07 5.58 6.99
C SER A 90 -7.45 6.78 6.28
N GLN A 91 -7.56 7.99 6.83
CA GLN A 91 -6.96 9.19 6.24
C GLN A 91 -5.43 9.04 6.14
N GLN A 92 -4.81 8.54 7.22
CA GLN A 92 -3.37 8.34 7.23
C GLN A 92 -2.93 7.13 6.41
N ALA A 93 -3.76 6.09 6.28
CA ALA A 93 -3.50 4.96 5.40
C ALA A 93 -3.59 5.35 3.91
N LEU A 94 -4.62 6.10 3.52
CA LEU A 94 -4.74 6.66 2.17
C LEU A 94 -3.55 7.55 1.79
N ALA A 95 -3.06 8.35 2.75
CA ALA A 95 -1.87 9.15 2.54
C ALA A 95 -0.59 8.30 2.41
N ASP A 96 -0.48 7.17 3.12
CA ASP A 96 0.61 6.22 2.90
C ASP A 96 0.57 5.65 1.48
N PHE A 97 -0.60 5.15 1.05
CA PHE A 97 -0.80 4.59 -0.28
C PHE A 97 -0.45 5.62 -1.36
N ALA A 98 -0.91 6.86 -1.24
CA ALA A 98 -0.60 7.91 -2.20
C ALA A 98 0.91 8.22 -2.29
N VAL A 99 1.61 8.28 -1.15
CA VAL A 99 3.06 8.52 -1.11
C VAL A 99 3.81 7.35 -1.73
N LEU A 100 3.43 6.11 -1.41
CA LEU A 100 4.06 4.91 -1.94
C LEU A 100 3.85 4.80 -3.46
N ILE A 101 2.62 4.95 -3.94
CA ILE A 101 2.28 4.89 -5.38
C ILE A 101 3.10 5.94 -6.14
N ARG A 102 3.18 7.19 -5.63
CA ARG A 102 3.95 8.25 -6.26
C ARG A 102 5.45 7.90 -6.30
N SER A 103 6.01 7.45 -5.19
CA SER A 103 7.42 7.07 -5.11
C SER A 103 7.76 5.89 -6.03
N LEU A 104 6.88 4.89 -6.11
CA LEU A 104 7.06 3.73 -6.96
C LEU A 104 7.06 4.13 -8.44
N LYS A 105 6.10 4.96 -8.84
CA LYS A 105 6.02 5.45 -10.23
C LYS A 105 7.28 6.23 -10.64
N GLN A 106 7.80 7.07 -9.76
CA GLN A 106 9.05 7.80 -9.98
C GLN A 106 10.25 6.86 -10.10
N ASN A 107 10.38 5.89 -9.19
CA ASN A 107 11.48 4.92 -9.22
C ASN A 107 11.46 4.05 -10.50
N LEU A 108 10.28 3.81 -11.05
CA LEU A 108 10.07 3.04 -12.28
C LEU A 108 10.07 3.90 -13.55
N SER A 109 10.31 5.22 -13.46
CA SER A 109 10.23 6.17 -14.59
C SER A 109 8.88 6.13 -15.33
N SER A 110 7.81 5.82 -14.59
CA SER A 110 6.49 5.47 -15.12
C SER A 110 5.40 6.45 -14.66
N GLU A 111 5.75 7.72 -14.44
CA GLU A 111 4.88 8.76 -13.86
C GLU A 111 3.58 8.98 -14.63
N ALA A 112 3.59 8.77 -15.95
CA ALA A 112 2.41 8.89 -16.81
C ALA A 112 1.47 7.66 -16.76
N SER A 113 1.90 6.54 -16.19
CA SER A 113 1.14 5.28 -16.18
C SER A 113 -0.15 5.42 -15.38
N LEU A 114 -1.25 4.85 -15.88
CA LEU A 114 -2.52 4.83 -15.17
C LEU A 114 -2.42 3.99 -13.90
N VAL A 115 -3.13 4.41 -12.85
CA VAL A 115 -3.25 3.65 -11.60
C VAL A 115 -4.71 3.27 -11.43
N VAL A 116 -4.98 1.98 -11.23
CA VAL A 116 -6.30 1.47 -10.87
C VAL A 116 -6.20 0.87 -9.48
N VAL A 117 -7.05 1.32 -8.57
CA VAL A 117 -7.06 0.87 -7.18
C VAL A 117 -8.14 -0.21 -7.01
N PHE A 118 -7.78 -1.27 -6.30
CA PHE A 118 -8.61 -2.40 -5.95
C PHE A 118 -8.65 -2.52 -4.43
N GLY A 119 -9.79 -2.95 -3.92
CA GLY A 119 -10.00 -3.22 -2.51
C GLY A 119 -11.19 -4.14 -2.32
N GLU A 120 -11.21 -4.83 -1.20
CA GLU A 120 -12.30 -5.67 -0.74
C GLU A 120 -12.59 -5.31 0.72
N SER A 121 -13.84 -5.45 1.18
CA SER A 121 -14.25 -5.14 2.56
C SER A 121 -13.83 -3.73 3.01
N TYR A 122 -13.04 -3.54 4.07
CA TYR A 122 -12.63 -2.19 4.50
C TYR A 122 -11.60 -1.58 3.54
N GLY A 123 -10.87 -2.41 2.80
CA GLY A 123 -9.95 -1.94 1.75
C GLY A 123 -10.64 -1.36 0.51
N GLY A 124 -11.93 -1.66 0.28
CA GLY A 124 -12.73 -1.24 -0.89
C GLY A 124 -13.57 0.01 -0.66
#